data_AF-Q5JES7-F1
#
_entry.id   AF-Q5JES7-F1
#
_cell.length_a   1.000
_cell.length_b   1.000
_cell.length_c   1.000
_cell.angle_alpha   90.00
_cell.angle_beta   90.00
_cell.angle_gamma   90.00
#
_symmetry.space_group_name_H-M   'P 1'
#
loop_
_entity.id
_entity.type
_entity.pdbx_description
1 polymer ?
#
loop_
_entity_poly.entity_id
_entity_poly.type
_entity_poly.pdbx_seq_one_letter_code
_entity_poly.pdbx_strand_id
1 'polypeptide(L)'
;MRRKVKALLLLFFLLPVVPLKVSYLRLTYYDYKYTTPIQEGKLPNEVLDSSLNGNSDCPVEVKNGLILLMKNEDVIKSIQVNLSRDFSGEGQCLIHNETLYVAVVGERGIVGIEGLYKDIDIVYHLQNRYVWAFDLGSGKVDWYYHEIKGCRTGGGCYPFDPQVKLQNGKLYVSFSPYEGRTLVFNPYSEKK
;
A
#
# COMPACT_ATOMS: atom_id res chain seq x y z
N MET A 1 13.70 22.84 -52.50
CA MET A 1 13.91 21.45 -52.03
C MET A 1 14.67 21.33 -50.71
N ARG A 2 15.85 21.95 -50.56
CA ARG A 2 16.75 21.80 -49.38
C ARG A 2 16.10 22.02 -48.00
N ARG A 3 15.21 23.01 -47.83
CA ARG A 3 14.50 23.28 -46.55
C ARG A 3 13.46 22.21 -46.20
N LYS A 4 12.71 21.72 -47.20
CA LYS A 4 11.70 20.66 -47.00
C LYS A 4 12.33 19.32 -46.62
N VAL A 5 13.48 18.99 -47.22
CA VAL A 5 14.27 17.78 -46.88
C VAL A 5 14.85 17.87 -45.46
N LYS A 6 15.35 19.05 -45.04
CA LYS A 6 15.82 19.26 -43.66
C LYS A 6 14.68 19.13 -42.64
N ALA A 7 13.51 19.68 -42.94
CA ALA A 7 12.33 19.55 -42.07
C ALA A 7 11.86 18.08 -41.97
N LEU A 8 11.88 17.34 -43.09
CA LEU A 8 11.52 15.92 -43.12
C LEU A 8 12.51 15.07 -42.31
N LEU A 9 13.81 15.32 -42.45
CA LEU A 9 14.84 14.66 -41.65
C LEU A 9 14.66 14.97 -40.16
N LEU A 10 14.43 16.24 -39.80
CA LEU A 10 14.18 16.64 -38.41
C LEU A 10 12.93 15.93 -37.84
N LEU A 11 11.86 15.84 -38.62
CA LEU A 11 10.65 15.11 -38.24
C LEU A 11 10.94 13.62 -38.04
N PHE A 12 11.72 13.02 -38.94
CA PHE A 12 12.12 11.61 -38.86
C PHE A 12 13.00 11.31 -37.64
N PHE A 13 13.86 12.24 -37.23
CA PHE A 13 14.63 12.13 -35.98
C PHE A 13 13.78 12.38 -34.73
N LEU A 14 12.78 13.27 -34.80
CA LEU A 14 11.88 13.55 -33.68
C LEU A 14 10.84 12.43 -33.45
N LEU A 15 10.41 11.77 -34.51
CA LEU A 15 9.40 10.71 -34.51
C LEU A 15 9.69 9.58 -33.50
N PRO A 16 10.93 9.03 -33.41
CA PRO A 16 11.27 8.09 -32.36
C PRO A 16 11.58 8.79 -31.03
N VAL A 17 12.34 9.89 -31.03
CA VAL A 17 12.88 10.52 -29.81
C VAL A 17 11.79 11.04 -28.86
N VAL A 18 10.71 11.61 -29.41
CA VAL A 18 9.63 12.19 -28.60
C VAL A 18 8.89 11.12 -27.79
N PRO A 19 8.39 10.02 -28.40
CA PRO A 19 7.84 8.88 -27.66
C PRO A 19 8.78 8.34 -26.57
N LEU A 20 10.10 8.18 -26.85
CA LEU A 20 11.04 7.67 -25.84
C LEU A 20 11.06 8.55 -24.59
N LYS A 21 11.19 9.86 -24.81
CA LYS A 21 11.28 10.83 -23.72
C LYS A 21 9.98 10.91 -22.92
N VAL A 22 8.83 10.80 -23.59
CA VAL A 22 7.52 10.79 -22.93
C VAL A 22 7.36 9.54 -22.06
N SER A 23 7.70 8.35 -22.58
CA SER A 23 7.64 7.11 -21.80
C SER A 23 8.62 7.13 -20.61
N TYR A 24 9.84 7.65 -20.81
CA TYR A 24 10.83 7.81 -19.73
C TYR A 24 10.34 8.78 -18.64
N LEU A 25 9.78 9.93 -19.02
CA LEU A 25 9.21 10.89 -18.07
C LEU A 25 8.04 10.29 -17.30
N ARG A 26 7.19 9.50 -17.98
CA ARG A 26 6.08 8.78 -17.34
C ARG A 26 6.59 7.77 -16.32
N LEU A 27 7.57 6.94 -16.68
CA LEU A 27 8.23 6.01 -15.74
C LEU A 27 8.79 6.72 -14.52
N THR A 28 9.58 7.78 -14.76
CA THR A 28 10.18 8.59 -13.69
C THR A 28 9.12 9.19 -12.78
N TYR A 29 7.99 9.65 -13.33
CA TYR A 29 6.87 10.17 -12.55
C TYR A 29 6.26 9.10 -11.63
N TYR A 30 5.98 7.90 -12.14
CA TYR A 30 5.39 6.83 -11.33
C TYR A 30 6.37 6.32 -10.26
N ASP A 31 7.66 6.19 -10.60
CA ASP A 31 8.69 5.88 -9.61
C ASP A 31 8.75 6.96 -8.52
N TYR A 32 8.84 8.23 -8.89
CA TYR A 32 8.89 9.31 -7.91
C TYR A 32 7.62 9.35 -7.03
N LYS A 33 6.45 9.21 -7.64
CA LYS A 33 5.17 9.34 -6.93
C LYS A 33 4.85 8.14 -6.03
N TYR A 34 5.21 6.94 -6.44
CA TYR A 34 4.73 5.71 -5.79
C TYR A 34 5.83 4.83 -5.20
N THR A 35 7.11 5.04 -5.56
CA THR A 35 8.24 4.24 -5.08
C THR A 35 9.17 4.99 -4.12
N THR A 36 9.14 6.31 -4.06
CA THR A 36 9.99 7.05 -3.11
C THR A 36 9.63 6.65 -1.67
N PRO A 37 10.56 6.07 -0.90
CA PRO A 37 10.28 5.70 0.47
C PRO A 37 10.11 6.97 1.31
N ILE A 38 9.03 7.03 2.09
CA ILE A 38 9.00 7.84 3.31
C ILE A 38 9.96 7.09 4.24
N GLN A 39 11.25 7.43 4.21
CA GLN A 39 12.37 6.86 5.00
C GLN A 39 12.35 5.34 5.20
N GLU A 40 13.32 4.63 4.63
CA GLU A 40 13.54 3.22 4.96
C GLU A 40 13.74 3.04 6.47
N GLY A 41 13.13 2.02 7.06
CA GLY A 41 13.11 1.84 8.51
C GLY A 41 12.59 0.46 8.88
N LYS A 42 13.48 -0.49 9.07
CA LYS A 42 13.12 -1.87 9.41
C LYS A 42 12.49 -1.94 10.81
N LEU A 43 11.50 -2.81 10.98
CA LEU A 43 10.98 -3.22 12.29
C LEU A 43 12.18 -3.63 13.18
N PRO A 44 12.43 -2.99 14.33
CA PRO A 44 13.52 -3.38 15.21
C PRO A 44 13.39 -4.88 15.52
N ASN A 45 14.50 -5.62 15.52
CA ASN A 45 14.49 -7.08 15.76
C ASN A 45 13.79 -7.42 17.09
N GLU A 46 13.89 -6.51 18.08
CA GLU A 46 13.19 -6.57 19.36
C GLU A 46 11.66 -6.66 19.22
N VAL A 47 11.06 -6.03 18.21
CA VAL A 47 9.62 -6.07 17.90
C VAL A 47 9.28 -7.29 17.02
N LEU A 48 10.25 -7.82 16.26
CA LEU A 48 10.09 -9.06 15.49
C LEU A 48 9.96 -10.27 16.42
N ASP A 49 10.86 -10.37 17.41
CA ASP A 49 11.02 -11.52 18.29
C ASP A 49 10.18 -11.44 19.57
N SER A 50 9.71 -10.25 19.95
CA SER A 50 8.95 -10.07 21.19
C SER A 50 7.78 -9.08 21.02
N SER A 51 6.64 -9.59 20.58
CA SER A 51 5.39 -8.93 20.89
C SER A 51 5.03 -9.25 22.35
N LEU A 52 5.59 -8.47 23.28
CA LEU A 52 5.25 -8.60 24.70
C LEU A 52 3.81 -8.15 24.99
N ASN A 53 3.19 -7.36 24.09
CA ASN A 53 1.91 -6.69 24.33
C ASN A 53 0.84 -6.89 23.23
N GLY A 54 0.96 -7.90 22.37
CA GLY A 54 -0.13 -8.32 21.48
C GLY A 54 0.32 -8.69 20.07
N ASN A 55 0.23 -9.98 19.73
CA ASN A 55 0.30 -10.43 18.34
C ASN A 55 -1.06 -10.16 17.67
N SER A 56 -1.12 -10.22 16.34
CA SER A 56 -2.38 -10.14 15.61
C SER A 56 -3.42 -11.09 16.21
N ASP A 57 -4.59 -10.57 16.55
CA ASP A 57 -5.65 -11.34 17.20
C ASP A 57 -6.54 -12.07 16.18
N CYS A 58 -6.65 -11.52 14.98
CA CYS A 58 -7.54 -12.05 13.96
C CYS A 58 -7.13 -11.65 12.53
N PRO A 59 -7.32 -12.55 11.55
CA PRO A 59 -7.33 -12.17 10.14
C PRO A 59 -8.50 -11.24 9.84
N VAL A 60 -8.31 -10.40 8.83
CA VAL A 60 -9.29 -9.44 8.35
C VAL A 60 -9.51 -9.63 6.87
N GLU A 61 -10.77 -9.59 6.48
CA GLU A 61 -11.18 -9.51 5.08
C GLU A 61 -12.00 -8.23 4.87
N VAL A 62 -11.80 -7.54 3.75
CA VAL A 62 -12.61 -6.39 3.38
C VAL A 62 -13.37 -6.68 2.11
N LYS A 63 -14.70 -6.60 2.18
CA LYS A 63 -15.60 -6.79 1.04
C LYS A 63 -16.81 -5.87 1.18
N ASN A 64 -17.28 -5.29 0.08
CA ASN A 64 -18.50 -4.47 0.04
C ASN A 64 -18.48 -3.27 1.02
N GLY A 65 -17.31 -2.68 1.27
CA GLY A 65 -17.14 -1.59 2.23
C GLY A 65 -17.24 -2.00 3.71
N LEU A 66 -17.23 -3.31 4.00
CA LEU A 66 -17.19 -3.86 5.35
C LEU A 66 -15.81 -4.43 5.65
N ILE A 67 -15.28 -4.11 6.83
CA ILE A 67 -14.19 -4.86 7.45
C ILE A 67 -14.82 -6.04 8.20
N LEU A 68 -14.43 -7.25 7.82
CA LEU A 68 -14.86 -8.50 8.43
C LEU A 68 -13.71 -9.05 9.26
N LEU A 69 -13.91 -9.14 10.57
CA LEU A 69 -12.97 -9.79 11.48
C LEU A 69 -13.27 -11.30 11.44
N MET A 70 -12.24 -12.10 11.18
CA MET A 70 -12.37 -13.54 10.95
C MET A 70 -11.80 -14.34 12.11
N LYS A 71 -12.43 -15.46 12.46
CA LYS A 71 -11.87 -16.45 13.39
C LYS A 71 -12.26 -17.84 12.93
N ASN A 72 -11.29 -18.70 12.65
CA ASN A 72 -11.53 -20.05 12.12
C ASN A 72 -12.49 -20.04 10.91
N GLU A 73 -12.28 -19.12 9.96
CA GLU A 73 -13.12 -18.92 8.75
C GLU A 73 -14.51 -18.32 8.99
N ASP A 74 -14.94 -18.13 10.24
CA ASP A 74 -16.19 -17.47 10.57
C ASP A 74 -16.03 -15.95 10.76
N VAL A 75 -17.02 -15.18 10.31
CA VAL A 75 -17.09 -13.73 10.56
C VAL A 75 -17.57 -13.51 12.00
N ILE A 76 -16.70 -12.97 12.86
CA ILE A 76 -17.04 -12.69 14.26
C ILE A 76 -17.55 -11.27 14.47
N LYS A 77 -17.17 -10.32 13.61
CA LYS A 77 -17.62 -8.94 13.66
C LYS A 77 -17.49 -8.30 12.28
N SER A 78 -18.43 -7.45 11.92
CA SER A 78 -18.36 -6.60 10.74
C SER A 78 -18.38 -5.13 11.15
N ILE A 79 -17.60 -4.31 10.45
CA ILE A 79 -17.50 -2.87 10.69
C ILE A 79 -17.66 -2.16 9.36
N GLN A 80 -18.65 -1.26 9.28
CA GLN A 80 -18.83 -0.43 8.11
C GLN A 80 -17.74 0.62 8.04
N VAL A 81 -17.04 0.67 6.91
CA VAL A 81 -16.07 1.71 6.60
C VAL A 81 -16.47 2.43 5.32
N ASN A 82 -15.98 3.66 5.17
CA ASN A 82 -16.24 4.48 3.99
C ASN A 82 -15.27 4.11 2.84
N LEU A 83 -15.34 2.86 2.41
CA LEU A 83 -14.62 2.36 1.24
C LEU A 83 -15.62 2.09 0.10
N SER A 84 -15.12 2.16 -1.14
CA SER A 84 -15.91 1.73 -2.30
C SER A 84 -16.41 0.30 -2.10
N ARG A 85 -17.63 0.01 -2.59
CA ARG A 85 -18.17 -1.36 -2.58
C ARG A 85 -17.29 -2.35 -3.35
N ASP A 86 -16.59 -1.85 -4.36
CA ASP A 86 -15.71 -2.65 -5.22
C ASP A 86 -14.32 -2.88 -4.59
N PHE A 87 -14.04 -2.26 -3.44
CA PHE A 87 -12.79 -2.48 -2.74
C PHE A 87 -12.80 -3.87 -2.09
N SER A 88 -11.78 -4.65 -2.41
CA SER A 88 -11.45 -5.89 -1.71
C SER A 88 -10.02 -5.85 -1.19
N GLY A 89 -9.82 -6.47 -0.03
CA GLY A 89 -8.51 -6.51 0.60
C GLY A 89 -8.47 -7.48 1.76
N GLU A 90 -7.25 -7.75 2.21
CA GLU A 90 -6.97 -8.67 3.31
C GLU A 90 -6.06 -7.99 4.32
N GLY A 91 -6.10 -8.47 5.56
CA GLY A 91 -5.08 -8.12 6.51
C GLY A 91 -5.24 -8.69 7.90
N GLN A 92 -4.86 -7.90 8.89
CA GLN A 92 -4.78 -8.34 10.29
C GLN A 92 -5.34 -7.30 11.25
N CYS A 93 -5.86 -7.79 12.36
CA CYS A 93 -6.38 -6.99 13.46
C CYS A 93 -5.57 -7.21 14.74
N LEU A 94 -5.61 -6.22 15.63
CA LEU A 94 -5.11 -6.29 17.00
C LEU A 94 -6.08 -5.52 17.91
N ILE A 95 -6.46 -6.11 19.03
CA ILE A 95 -7.33 -5.53 20.05
C ILE A 95 -6.50 -5.25 21.29
N HIS A 96 -6.48 -3.99 21.74
CA HIS A 96 -5.79 -3.60 22.95
C HIS A 96 -6.47 -2.40 23.61
N ASN A 97 -6.70 -2.46 24.93
CA ASN A 97 -7.29 -1.37 25.73
C ASN A 97 -8.49 -0.70 25.06
N GLU A 98 -9.55 -1.49 24.81
CA GLU A 98 -10.79 -1.03 24.16
C GLU A 98 -10.60 -0.44 22.75
N THR A 99 -9.42 -0.57 22.15
CA THR A 99 -9.13 -0.12 20.79
C THR A 99 -8.93 -1.32 19.89
N LEU A 100 -9.53 -1.29 18.71
CA LEU A 100 -9.30 -2.24 17.63
C LEU A 100 -8.44 -1.57 16.57
N TYR A 101 -7.23 -2.08 16.36
CA TYR A 101 -6.35 -1.72 15.26
C TYR A 101 -6.57 -2.69 14.11
N VAL A 102 -6.67 -2.16 12.89
CA VAL A 102 -6.85 -2.96 11.67
C VAL A 102 -5.90 -2.45 10.61
N ALA A 103 -5.06 -3.32 10.04
CA ALA A 103 -4.28 -3.01 8.85
C ALA A 103 -4.74 -3.86 7.68
N VAL A 104 -4.97 -3.22 6.53
CA VAL A 104 -5.48 -3.88 5.32
C VAL A 104 -4.69 -3.45 4.10
N VAL A 105 -4.46 -4.40 3.20
CA VAL A 105 -3.97 -4.16 1.85
C VAL A 105 -5.04 -4.59 0.87
N GLY A 106 -5.32 -3.73 -0.11
CA GLY A 106 -6.19 -4.08 -1.24
C GLY A 106 -5.56 -3.65 -2.56
N GLU A 107 -5.70 -4.50 -3.58
CA GLU A 107 -5.25 -4.17 -4.93
C GLU A 107 -6.14 -3.06 -5.52
N ARG A 108 -5.50 -2.03 -6.08
CA ARG A 108 -6.16 -0.96 -6.83
C ARG A 108 -6.16 -1.22 -8.34
N GLY A 109 -5.19 -2.00 -8.81
CA GLY A 109 -5.04 -2.41 -10.20
C GLY A 109 -3.64 -2.19 -10.75
N ILE A 110 -3.52 -2.41 -12.06
CA ILE A 110 -2.27 -2.39 -12.81
C ILE A 110 -2.15 -1.08 -13.60
N VAL A 111 -1.02 -0.41 -13.47
CA VAL A 111 -0.61 0.67 -14.39
C VAL A 111 0.48 0.13 -15.30
N GLY A 112 0.13 -0.10 -16.56
CA GLY A 112 1.09 -0.37 -17.63
C GLY A 112 1.65 0.94 -18.19
N ILE A 113 2.96 0.99 -18.39
CA ILE A 113 3.60 2.01 -19.21
C ILE A 113 4.16 1.33 -20.45
N GLU A 114 3.51 1.58 -21.59
CA GLU A 114 3.96 1.11 -22.89
C GLU A 114 5.33 1.74 -23.22
N GLY A 115 6.33 0.87 -23.32
CA GLY A 115 7.72 1.20 -23.62
C GLY A 115 8.12 0.83 -25.05
N LEU A 116 9.32 1.26 -25.43
CA LEU A 116 9.93 1.13 -26.77
C LEU A 116 10.27 -0.26 -27.27
N TYR A 117 10.39 -1.20 -26.35
CA TYR A 117 10.69 -2.58 -26.68
C TYR A 117 9.35 -3.24 -26.87
N LYS A 118 9.12 -3.78 -28.06
CA LYS A 118 7.85 -4.39 -28.50
C LYS A 118 7.32 -5.52 -27.59
N ASP A 119 8.00 -5.84 -26.50
CA ASP A 119 7.79 -7.01 -25.66
C ASP A 119 7.83 -6.75 -24.14
N ILE A 120 7.90 -5.50 -23.62
CA ILE A 120 7.87 -5.25 -22.16
C ILE A 120 7.02 -4.03 -21.78
N ASP A 121 5.83 -4.29 -21.23
CA ASP A 121 5.05 -3.33 -20.45
C ASP A 121 5.57 -3.32 -19.02
N ILE A 122 6.14 -2.20 -18.56
CA ILE A 122 6.43 -2.04 -17.13
C ILE A 122 5.09 -1.88 -16.43
N VAL A 123 4.69 -2.95 -15.73
CA VAL A 123 3.46 -3.04 -14.94
C VAL A 123 3.79 -2.71 -13.49
N TYR A 124 3.18 -1.63 -12.98
CA TYR A 124 3.10 -1.33 -11.56
C TYR A 124 1.78 -1.86 -11.02
N HIS A 125 1.81 -2.72 -10.02
CA HIS A 125 0.61 -2.99 -9.23
C HIS A 125 0.51 -1.91 -8.15
N LEU A 126 -0.63 -1.23 -8.13
CA LEU A 126 -0.94 -0.26 -7.10
C LEU A 126 -1.73 -0.94 -5.99
N GLN A 127 -1.27 -0.73 -4.76
CA GLN A 127 -1.92 -1.21 -3.54
C GLN A 127 -2.46 0.00 -2.77
N ASN A 128 -3.72 -0.04 -2.36
CA ASN A 128 -4.18 0.81 -1.27
C ASN A 128 -3.83 0.11 0.05
N ARG A 129 -3.31 0.88 0.99
CA ARG A 129 -2.95 0.40 2.31
C ARG A 129 -3.60 1.27 3.34
N TYR A 130 -4.25 0.63 4.29
CA TYR A 130 -4.99 1.31 5.32
C TYR A 130 -4.55 0.81 6.69
N VAL A 131 -4.55 1.72 7.65
CA VAL A 131 -4.50 1.40 9.07
C VAL A 131 -5.60 2.18 9.75
N TRP A 132 -6.46 1.51 10.49
CA TRP A 132 -7.51 2.14 11.30
C TRP A 132 -7.32 1.82 12.76
N ALA A 133 -7.72 2.76 13.61
CA ALA A 133 -8.01 2.50 15.01
C ALA A 133 -9.50 2.79 15.26
N PHE A 134 -10.19 1.84 15.85
CA PHE A 134 -11.59 1.96 16.25
C PHE A 134 -11.71 1.90 17.77
N ASP A 135 -12.52 2.78 18.33
CA ASP A 135 -12.98 2.64 19.71
C ASP A 135 -14.02 1.51 19.78
N LEU A 136 -13.76 0.48 20.58
CA LEU A 136 -14.64 -0.69 20.67
C LEU A 136 -15.96 -0.39 21.38
N GLY A 137 -15.99 0.59 22.28
CA GLY A 137 -17.19 0.99 23.01
C GLY A 137 -18.23 1.64 22.09
N SER A 138 -17.80 2.61 21.28
CA SER A 138 -18.65 3.38 20.37
C SER A 138 -18.70 2.82 18.95
N GLY A 139 -17.73 1.98 18.57
CA GLY A 139 -17.56 1.46 17.21
C GLY A 139 -17.07 2.51 16.20
N LYS A 140 -16.69 3.71 16.66
CA LYS A 140 -16.25 4.81 15.78
C LYS A 140 -14.76 4.69 15.45
N VAL A 141 -14.38 5.23 14.29
CA VAL A 141 -12.97 5.42 13.91
C VAL A 141 -12.40 6.55 14.75
N ASP A 142 -11.38 6.26 15.55
CA ASP A 142 -10.61 7.26 16.28
C ASP A 142 -9.65 7.99 15.33
N TRP A 143 -8.89 7.22 14.55
CA TRP A 143 -8.01 7.75 13.51
C TRP A 143 -7.80 6.71 12.40
N TYR A 144 -7.36 7.19 11.24
CA TYR A 144 -6.98 6.32 10.14
C TYR A 144 -5.78 6.87 9.38
N TYR A 145 -5.04 5.96 8.76
CA TYR A 145 -3.97 6.21 7.83
C TYR A 145 -4.29 5.55 6.50
N HIS A 146 -3.97 6.23 5.40
CA HIS A 146 -4.12 5.73 4.05
C HIS A 146 -2.91 6.11 3.21
N GLU A 147 -2.38 5.15 2.47
CA GLU A 147 -1.43 5.41 1.40
C GLU A 147 -1.72 4.56 0.16
N ILE A 148 -1.18 5.00 -0.97
CA ILE A 148 -1.14 4.23 -2.21
C ILE A 148 0.33 3.96 -2.52
N LYS A 149 0.68 2.68 -2.66
CA LYS A 149 2.04 2.27 -3.00
C LYS A 149 2.05 1.45 -4.27
N GLY A 150 3.05 1.71 -5.11
CA GLY A 150 3.32 0.94 -6.30
C GLY A 150 4.50 0.02 -6.04
N CYS A 151 4.38 -1.26 -6.38
CA CYS A 151 5.53 -2.15 -6.38
C CYS A 151 6.03 -2.37 -7.82
N ARG A 152 7.36 -2.34 -7.96
CA ARG A 152 8.04 -2.43 -9.26
C ARG A 152 7.92 -3.84 -9.83
N THR A 153 7.98 -3.94 -11.14
CA THR A 153 8.07 -5.23 -11.86
C THR A 153 9.28 -6.02 -11.35
N GLY A 154 9.08 -7.27 -10.93
CA GLY A 154 10.10 -8.13 -10.32
C GLY A 154 10.39 -7.88 -8.83
N GLY A 155 9.80 -6.83 -8.24
CA GLY A 155 9.95 -6.50 -6.82
C GLY A 155 8.98 -7.23 -5.87
N GLY A 156 8.07 -8.04 -6.41
CA GLY A 156 7.07 -8.78 -5.66
C GLY A 156 5.97 -7.88 -5.09
N CYS A 157 4.74 -8.07 -5.56
CA CYS A 157 3.55 -7.41 -5.00
C CYS A 157 2.70 -8.35 -4.15
N TYR A 158 3.06 -9.64 -4.11
CA TYR A 158 2.29 -10.73 -3.54
C TYR A 158 3.24 -11.78 -2.94
N PRO A 159 2.86 -12.50 -1.87
CA PRO A 159 1.59 -12.41 -1.16
C PRO A 159 1.47 -11.16 -0.26
N PHE A 160 0.24 -10.79 0.10
CA PHE A 160 -0.02 -9.71 1.06
C PHE A 160 -0.13 -10.30 2.47
N ASP A 161 0.76 -9.92 3.38
CA ASP A 161 0.59 -10.28 4.80
C ASP A 161 0.92 -9.05 5.67
N PRO A 162 -0.03 -8.10 5.80
CA PRO A 162 0.16 -6.99 6.71
C PRO A 162 0.24 -7.51 8.14
N GLN A 163 1.28 -7.11 8.87
CA GLN A 163 1.45 -7.44 10.27
C GLN A 163 1.20 -6.22 11.13
N VAL A 164 0.48 -6.42 12.23
CA VAL A 164 0.19 -5.39 13.23
C VAL A 164 0.72 -5.85 14.57
N LYS A 165 1.55 -5.02 15.21
CA LYS A 165 2.14 -5.30 16.52
C LYS A 165 2.07 -4.05 17.40
N LEU A 166 1.88 -4.24 18.71
CA LEU A 166 1.94 -3.15 19.69
C LEU A 166 3.09 -3.39 20.66
N GLN A 167 3.96 -2.40 20.84
CA GLN A 167 5.06 -2.46 21.80
C GLN A 167 5.38 -1.07 22.34
N ASN A 168 5.62 -0.96 23.65
CA ASN A 168 5.97 0.30 24.33
C ASN A 168 5.03 1.47 23.98
N GLY A 169 3.73 1.19 23.88
CA GLY A 169 2.70 2.17 23.56
C GLY A 169 2.71 2.66 22.11
N LYS A 170 3.48 2.03 21.22
CA LYS A 170 3.54 2.33 19.79
C LYS A 170 2.97 1.18 18.96
N LEU A 171 2.24 1.53 17.91
CA LEU A 171 1.72 0.58 16.93
C LEU A 171 2.70 0.46 15.77
N TYR A 172 3.12 -0.75 15.47
CA TYR A 172 4.02 -1.09 14.38
C TYR A 172 3.23 -1.84 13.31
N VAL A 173 3.27 -1.35 12.08
CA VAL A 173 2.61 -1.98 10.94
C VAL A 173 3.61 -2.21 9.83
N SER A 174 3.70 -3.44 9.35
CA SER A 174 4.53 -3.80 8.20
C SER A 174 3.70 -4.47 7.13
N PHE A 175 3.95 -4.13 5.86
CA PHE A 175 3.32 -4.77 4.71
C PHE A 175 4.34 -5.73 4.08
N SER A 176 4.54 -6.86 4.74
CA SER A 176 5.45 -7.92 4.30
C SER A 176 4.91 -8.64 3.05
N PRO A 177 5.78 -9.29 2.24
CA PRO A 177 7.21 -9.55 2.48
C PRO A 177 8.22 -8.60 1.78
N TYR A 178 7.80 -7.65 0.95
CA TYR A 178 8.74 -6.87 0.11
C TYR A 178 8.99 -5.43 0.56
N GLU A 179 8.32 -4.98 1.63
CA GLU A 179 8.54 -3.63 2.12
C GLU A 179 9.59 -3.60 3.23
N GLY A 180 10.75 -3.01 2.95
CA GLY A 180 11.84 -2.81 3.90
C GLY A 180 11.58 -1.74 4.98
N ARG A 181 10.31 -1.36 5.21
CA ARG A 181 9.94 -0.37 6.22
C ARG A 181 8.75 -0.79 7.07
N THR A 182 8.69 -0.19 8.25
CA THR A 182 7.63 -0.34 9.23
C THR A 182 7.05 1.02 9.55
N LEU A 183 5.73 1.14 9.44
CA LEU A 183 5.01 2.31 9.92
C LEU A 183 4.93 2.25 11.43
N VAL A 184 5.25 3.36 12.08
CA VAL A 184 5.18 3.46 13.54
C VAL A 184 4.24 4.59 13.91
N PHE A 185 3.17 4.26 14.62
CA PHE A 185 2.17 5.21 15.09
C PHE A 185 2.25 5.34 16.61
N ASN A 186 1.99 6.56 17.12
CA ASN A 186 1.83 6.81 18.54
C ASN A 186 0.34 7.01 18.86
N PRO A 187 -0.42 5.92 19.11
CA PRO A 187 -1.88 5.97 19.28
C PRO A 187 -2.34 6.80 20.49
N TYR A 188 -1.45 7.15 21.43
CA TYR A 188 -1.79 7.88 22.65
C TYR A 188 -1.39 9.35 22.62
N SER A 189 -0.83 9.86 21.52
CA SER A 189 -0.30 11.23 21.46
C SER A 189 -1.36 12.33 21.36
N GLU A 190 -2.62 12.01 21.03
CA GLU A 190 -3.67 13.01 20.74
C GLU A 190 -4.88 12.99 21.69
N LYS A 191 -4.89 12.18 22.76
CA LYS A 191 -5.92 12.30 23.80
C LYS A 191 -5.54 13.44 24.78
N LYS A 192 -5.78 14.69 24.38
CA LYS A 192 -5.78 15.87 25.27
C LYS A 192 -7.19 16.42 25.41
#